data_AF-A0A383F6N9-F1
#
_entry.id   AF-A0A383F6N9-F1
#
_cell.length_a   1.000
_cell.length_b   1.000
_cell.length_c   1.000
_cell.angle_alpha   90.00
_cell.angle_beta   90.00
_cell.angle_gamma   90.00
#
_symmetry.space_group_name_H-M   'P 1'
#
loop_
_entity.id
_entity.type
_entity.pdbx_description
1 polymer ?
#
loop_
_entity_poly.entity_id
_entity_poly.type
_entity_poly.pdbx_seq_one_letter_code
_entity_poly.pdbx_strand_id
1 'polypeptide(L)'
;MSQNILKLKGSQMNSLKGNLKSGKTVVGASGSTNVENMLMLDGAGFDFILFDTQHSQVESKQLYTPIQALRGKKSTPLIRVSSNREDLICFALDAGARGIVVPMINTKE
;
A
#
# COMPACT_ATOMS: atom_id res chain seq x y z
N MET A 1 -0.72 -5.04 40.62
CA MET A 1 -0.55 -3.84 39.75
C MET A 1 0.84 -3.89 39.12
N SER A 2 0.95 -3.47 37.86
CA SER A 2 2.20 -3.35 37.08
C SER A 2 2.76 -4.62 36.43
N GLN A 3 2.35 -4.88 35.17
CA GLN A 3 3.17 -5.47 34.10
C GLN A 3 2.72 -5.00 32.68
N ASN A 4 2.08 -3.84 32.54
CA ASN A 4 1.59 -3.33 31.24
C ASN A 4 2.42 -2.15 30.71
N ILE A 5 3.72 -2.15 30.99
CA ILE A 5 4.66 -1.11 30.56
C ILE A 5 5.50 -1.68 29.41
N LEU A 6 5.34 -1.08 28.22
CA LEU A 6 6.07 -1.36 26.97
C LEU A 6 5.75 -2.68 26.25
N LYS A 7 4.54 -2.81 25.68
CA LYS A 7 4.51 -3.27 24.28
C LYS A 7 5.18 -2.14 23.48
N LEU A 8 6.43 -2.37 23.10
CA LEU A 8 7.10 -1.61 22.05
C LEU A 8 6.06 -1.29 20.97
N LYS A 9 5.90 -0.02 20.59
CA LYS A 9 5.23 0.42 19.35
C LYS A 9 6.07 -0.07 18.14
N GLY A 10 6.37 -1.36 18.13
CA GLY A 10 7.32 -2.04 17.27
C GLY A 10 6.62 -2.40 15.97
N SER A 11 7.05 -1.71 14.91
CA SER A 11 6.50 -1.79 13.56
C SER A 11 5.02 -1.41 13.50
N GLN A 12 4.68 -0.40 12.70
CA GLN A 12 3.30 -0.20 12.29
C GLN A 12 2.88 -1.47 11.53
N MET A 13 2.29 -2.42 12.24
CA MET A 13 1.92 -3.74 11.72
C MET A 13 1.06 -3.51 10.48
N ASN A 14 1.42 -4.15 9.36
CA ASN A 14 0.65 -4.02 8.13
C ASN A 14 -0.74 -4.65 8.37
N SER A 15 -1.71 -3.80 8.72
CA SER A 15 -3.07 -4.19 9.10
C SER A 15 -3.76 -4.91 7.96
N LEU A 16 -3.54 -4.48 6.72
CA LEU A 16 -4.04 -5.15 5.52
C LEU A 16 -3.55 -6.60 5.43
N LYS A 17 -2.24 -6.84 5.62
CA LYS A 17 -1.67 -8.20 5.62
C LYS A 17 -2.26 -9.07 6.73
N GLY A 18 -2.49 -8.50 7.92
CA GLY A 18 -3.14 -9.19 9.03
C GLY A 18 -4.60 -9.56 8.72
N ASN A 19 -5.38 -8.62 8.17
CA ASN A 19 -6.77 -8.82 7.80
C ASN A 19 -6.90 -9.93 6.73
N LEU A 20 -6.10 -9.85 5.66
CA LEU A 20 -6.06 -10.87 4.60
C LEU A 20 -5.74 -12.27 5.17
N LYS A 21 -4.72 -12.38 6.05
CA LYS A 21 -4.37 -13.66 6.69
C LYS A 21 -5.48 -14.23 7.58
N SER A 22 -6.33 -13.38 8.14
CA SER A 22 -7.46 -13.80 8.97
C SER A 22 -8.73 -14.13 8.15
N GLY A 23 -8.67 -14.07 6.82
CA GLY A 23 -9.82 -14.32 5.94
C GLY A 23 -10.86 -13.21 5.94
N LYS A 24 -10.54 -12.02 6.48
CA LYS A 24 -11.43 -10.86 6.41
C LYS A 24 -11.46 -10.29 5.00
N THR A 25 -12.65 -9.97 4.52
CA THR A 25 -12.82 -9.14 3.32
C THR A 25 -12.23 -7.76 3.57
N VAL A 26 -11.46 -7.26 2.61
CA VAL A 26 -10.89 -5.91 2.61
C VAL A 26 -11.34 -5.20 1.35
N VAL A 27 -11.70 -3.93 1.48
CA VAL A 27 -12.22 -3.12 0.38
C VAL A 27 -11.23 -2.00 0.07
N GLY A 28 -10.92 -1.80 -1.21
CA GLY A 28 -9.98 -0.77 -1.64
C GLY A 28 -10.48 0.05 -2.83
N ALA A 29 -9.76 1.14 -3.08
CA ALA A 29 -10.02 2.07 -4.16
C ALA A 29 -8.77 2.30 -5.01
N SER A 30 -8.97 2.79 -6.24
CA SER A 30 -7.86 3.16 -7.13
C SER A 30 -7.24 4.50 -6.71
N GLY A 31 -5.92 4.53 -6.60
CA GLY A 31 -5.12 5.69 -6.25
C GLY A 31 -4.77 6.57 -7.45
N SER A 32 -4.25 7.77 -7.18
CA SER A 32 -3.76 8.70 -8.19
C SER A 32 -2.62 9.56 -7.64
N THR A 33 -1.97 10.37 -8.48
CA THR A 33 -0.92 11.30 -8.05
C THR A 33 -1.45 12.49 -7.24
N ASN A 34 -2.77 12.72 -7.24
CA ASN A 34 -3.40 13.78 -6.48
C ASN A 34 -3.51 13.39 -4.99
N VAL A 35 -2.85 14.16 -4.12
CA VAL A 35 -2.81 13.94 -2.67
C VAL A 35 -4.19 14.10 -2.01
N GLU A 36 -4.97 15.11 -2.41
CA GLU A 36 -6.28 15.39 -1.82
C GLU A 36 -7.22 14.20 -2.05
N ASN A 37 -7.20 13.62 -3.25
CA ASN A 37 -7.95 12.40 -3.55
C ASN A 37 -7.57 11.27 -2.58
N MET A 38 -6.29 11.09 -2.25
CA MET A 38 -5.85 10.00 -1.36
C MET A 38 -6.32 10.21 0.07
N LEU A 39 -6.32 11.46 0.55
CA LEU A 39 -6.84 11.81 1.87
C LEU A 39 -8.36 11.66 1.95
N MET A 40 -9.08 11.98 0.87
CA MET A 40 -10.52 11.72 0.78
C MET A 40 -10.83 10.23 0.81
N LEU A 41 -10.07 9.40 0.06
CA LEU A 41 -10.23 7.94 0.08
C LEU A 41 -9.93 7.34 1.46
N ASP A 42 -8.90 7.81 2.16
CA ASP A 42 -8.65 7.38 3.55
C ASP A 42 -9.80 7.77 4.48
N GLY A 43 -10.30 9.00 4.36
CA GLY A 43 -11.46 9.49 5.11
C GLY A 43 -12.74 8.71 4.83
N ALA A 44 -12.91 8.17 3.61
CA ALA A 44 -14.01 7.30 3.24
C ALA A 44 -13.90 5.88 3.83
N GLY A 45 -12.77 5.54 4.45
CA GLY A 45 -12.61 4.34 5.26
C GLY A 45 -12.15 3.09 4.51
N PHE A 46 -11.64 3.22 3.28
CA PHE A 46 -11.06 2.11 2.52
C PHE A 46 -9.90 1.45 3.28
N ASP A 47 -9.80 0.12 3.20
CA ASP A 47 -8.72 -0.62 3.84
C ASP A 47 -7.39 -0.45 3.11
N PHE A 48 -7.46 -0.23 1.79
CA PHE A 48 -6.30 0.00 0.96
C PHE A 48 -6.55 0.92 -0.23
N ILE A 49 -5.47 1.51 -0.72
CA ILE A 49 -5.45 2.30 -1.95
C ILE A 49 -4.45 1.66 -2.90
N LEU A 50 -4.89 1.31 -4.10
CA LEU A 50 -4.07 0.68 -5.14
C LEU A 50 -3.63 1.72 -6.16
N PHE A 51 -2.33 2.03 -6.18
CA PHE A 51 -1.73 2.84 -7.23
C PHE A 51 -1.31 1.94 -8.39
N ASP A 52 -1.75 2.29 -9.60
CA ASP A 52 -1.53 1.47 -10.79
C ASP A 52 -0.47 2.07 -11.70
N THR A 53 0.67 1.40 -11.85
CA THR A 53 1.70 1.78 -12.83
C THR A 53 1.65 0.93 -14.10
N GLN A 54 0.74 -0.05 -14.20
CA GLN A 54 0.62 -0.93 -15.37
C GLN A 54 -0.26 -0.31 -16.47
N HIS A 55 -1.36 0.33 -16.09
CA HIS A 55 -2.32 0.89 -17.05
C HIS A 55 -2.51 2.40 -16.90
N SER A 56 -1.72 3.06 -16.05
CA SER A 56 -1.69 4.52 -15.95
C SER A 56 -0.34 5.06 -16.43
N GLN A 57 -0.33 6.31 -16.86
CA GLN A 57 0.89 7.04 -17.28
C GLN A 57 1.66 7.58 -16.06
N VAL A 58 1.91 6.71 -15.07
CA VAL A 58 2.58 7.09 -13.81
C VAL A 58 3.64 6.06 -13.45
N GLU A 59 4.77 6.56 -12.99
CA GLU A 59 5.87 5.75 -12.46
C GLU A 59 5.92 5.81 -10.93
N SER A 60 6.52 4.82 -10.27
CA SER A 60 6.62 4.75 -8.80
C SER A 60 7.18 6.02 -8.16
N LYS A 61 8.12 6.72 -8.82
CA LYS A 61 8.70 7.98 -8.34
C LYS A 61 7.64 9.09 -8.13
N GLN A 62 6.62 9.14 -8.99
CA GLN A 62 5.54 10.13 -8.92
C GLN A 62 4.55 9.81 -7.80
N LEU A 63 4.59 8.57 -7.29
CA LEU A 63 3.71 8.10 -6.21
C LEU A 63 4.29 8.35 -4.81
N TYR A 64 5.54 8.81 -4.71
CA TYR A 64 6.17 9.09 -3.42
C TYR A 64 5.33 10.08 -2.58
N THR A 65 4.99 11.24 -3.12
CA THR A 65 4.22 12.27 -2.40
C THR A 65 2.83 11.78 -1.92
N PRO A 66 1.95 11.20 -2.77
CA PRO A 66 0.66 10.70 -2.31
C PRO A 66 0.78 9.52 -1.33
N ILE A 67 1.77 8.64 -1.47
CA ILE A 67 2.02 7.56 -0.51
C ILE A 67 2.49 8.10 0.84
N GLN A 68 3.36 9.11 0.84
CA GLN A 68 3.83 9.77 2.05
C GLN A 68 2.67 10.43 2.81
N ALA A 69 1.69 11.01 2.10
CA ALA A 69 0.49 11.59 2.72
C ALA A 69 -0.39 10.55 3.45
N LEU A 70 -0.29 9.27 3.07
CA LEU A 70 -0.97 8.15 3.72
C LEU A 70 -0.19 7.59 4.94
N ARG A 71 0.98 8.15 5.29
CA ARG A 71 1.71 7.68 6.48
C ARG A 71 0.93 7.93 7.76
N GLY A 72 0.73 6.87 8.54
CA GLY A 72 -0.04 6.92 9.79
C GLY A 72 -1.57 6.93 9.59
N LYS A 73 -2.02 6.80 8.34
CA LYS A 73 -3.44 6.69 7.98
C LYS A 73 -3.94 5.24 8.05
N LYS A 74 -5.26 5.05 7.91
CA LYS A 74 -5.89 3.73 7.98
C LYS A 74 -5.64 2.96 6.68
N SER A 75 -5.83 3.60 5.53
CA SER A 75 -5.67 2.95 4.24
C SER A 75 -4.22 2.56 3.98
N THR A 76 -4.00 1.31 3.63
CA THR A 76 -2.67 0.79 3.28
C THR A 76 -2.36 1.07 1.80
N PRO A 77 -1.24 1.72 1.45
CA PRO A 77 -0.88 1.95 0.05
C PRO A 77 -0.28 0.69 -0.58
N LEU A 78 -0.83 0.26 -1.73
CA LEU A 78 -0.28 -0.79 -2.59
C LEU A 78 0.10 -0.20 -3.94
N ILE A 79 1.14 -0.76 -4.56
CA ILE A 79 1.48 -0.45 -5.95
C ILE A 79 1.30 -1.71 -6.79
N ARG A 80 0.55 -1.60 -7.89
CA ARG A 80 0.66 -2.52 -9.03
C ARG A 80 1.82 -2.06 -9.90
N VAL A 81 2.88 -2.86 -9.94
CA VAL A 81 4.08 -2.57 -10.77
C VAL A 81 3.75 -2.77 -12.25
N SER A 82 4.46 -2.06 -13.13
CA SER A 82 4.16 -2.10 -14.57
C SER A 82 4.50 -3.43 -15.23
N SER A 83 5.44 -4.19 -14.65
CA SER A 83 5.78 -5.56 -15.04
C SER A 83 6.45 -6.32 -13.88
N ASN A 84 6.53 -7.65 -13.99
CA ASN A 84 7.27 -8.48 -13.03
C ASN A 84 8.78 -8.33 -13.22
N ARG A 85 9.34 -7.20 -12.78
CA ARG A 85 10.78 -6.92 -12.76
C ARG A 85 11.22 -6.45 -11.39
N GLU A 86 12.40 -6.92 -10.96
CA GLU A 86 12.95 -6.63 -9.64
C GLU A 86 13.16 -5.14 -9.39
N ASP A 87 13.67 -4.40 -10.38
CA ASP A 87 13.93 -2.96 -10.26
C ASP A 87 12.64 -2.14 -10.02
N LEU A 88 11.56 -2.47 -10.73
CA LEU A 88 10.26 -1.83 -10.54
C LEU A 88 9.65 -2.13 -9.16
N ILE A 89 9.85 -3.34 -8.66
CA ILE A 89 9.44 -3.74 -7.31
C ILE A 89 10.26 -2.96 -6.26
N CYS A 90 11.58 -2.85 -6.44
CA CYS A 90 12.44 -2.03 -5.58
C CYS A 90 11.97 -0.57 -5.55
N PHE A 91 11.74 0.06 -6.71
CA PHE A 91 11.23 1.44 -6.75
C PHE A 91 9.87 1.60 -6.08
N ALA A 92 8.99 0.61 -6.19
CA ALA A 92 7.71 0.63 -5.49
C ALA A 92 7.89 0.54 -3.97
N LEU A 93 8.80 -0.31 -3.49
CA LEU A 93 9.13 -0.42 -2.07
C LEU A 93 9.79 0.86 -1.54
N ASP A 94 10.73 1.45 -2.29
CA ASP A 94 11.40 2.71 -1.94
C ASP A 94 10.42 3.88 -1.90
N ALA A 95 9.40 3.87 -2.76
CA ALA A 95 8.30 4.85 -2.72
C ALA A 95 7.41 4.71 -1.45
N GLY A 96 7.58 3.65 -0.67
CA GLY A 96 6.86 3.41 0.59
C GLY A 96 5.64 2.49 0.44
N ALA A 97 5.51 1.75 -0.66
CA ALA A 97 4.44 0.77 -0.82
C ALA A 97 4.48 -0.27 0.30
N ARG A 98 3.31 -0.60 0.86
CA ARG A 98 3.17 -1.59 1.92
C ARG A 98 2.70 -2.95 1.41
N GLY A 99 2.33 -3.02 0.12
CA GLY A 99 2.05 -4.25 -0.61
C GLY A 99 2.29 -4.03 -2.10
N ILE A 100 2.62 -5.11 -2.81
CA ILE A 100 2.90 -5.09 -4.25
C ILE A 100 1.91 -6.02 -4.94
N VAL A 101 1.29 -5.53 -6.01
CA VAL A 101 0.52 -6.35 -6.95
C VAL A 101 1.40 -6.57 -8.18
N VAL A 102 1.83 -7.81 -8.39
CA VAL A 102 2.67 -8.15 -9.55
C VAL A 102 1.75 -8.63 -10.68
N PRO A 103 1.79 -8.00 -11.87
CA PRO A 103 0.91 -8.38 -12.96
C PRO A 103 1.43 -9.59 -13.73
N MET A 104 0.52 -10.25 -14.46
CA MET A 104 0.83 -11.29 -15.46
C MET A 104 1.68 -12.46 -14.92
N ILE A 105 1.45 -12.86 -13.67
CA ILE A 105 2.03 -14.09 -13.12
C ILE A 105 1.29 -15.29 -13.70
N ASN A 106 1.93 -15.94 -14.68
CA ASN A 106 1.35 -17.07 -15.42
C ASN A 106 1.99 -18.40 -15.04
N THR A 107 3.07 -18.37 -14.29
CA THR A 107 3.86 -19.53 -13.82
C THR A 107 4.03 -19.46 -12.32
N LYS A 108 4.47 -20.58 -11.74
CA LYS A 108 4.77 -20.67 -10.30
C LYS A 108 6.17 -20.12 -9.99
N GLU A 109 7.11 -20.37 -10.89
CA GLU A 109 8.44 -19.74 -10.95
C GLU A 109 8.28 -18.23 -11.16
#